data_AF-A0A0L8H1U4-F1
#
_entry.id   AF-A0A0L8H1U4-F1
#
_cell.length_a   1.000
_cell.length_b   1.000
_cell.length_c   1.000
_cell.angle_alpha   90.00
_cell.angle_beta   90.00
_cell.angle_gamma   90.00
#
_symmetry.space_group_name_H-M   'P 1'
#
loop_
_entity.id
_entity.type
_entity.pdbx_description
1 polymer ?
#
loop_
_entity_poly.entity_id
_entity_poly.type
_entity_poly.pdbx_seq_one_letter_code
_entity_poly.pdbx_strand_id
1 'polypeptide(L)' 'MSRMVLNVTWRVHLTIKQLYQDLLKVTEKIQQRRMRIAGHCIRHLEESVCQLVLW' A
#
# COMPACT_ATOMS: atom_id res chain seq x y z
N MET A 1 7.65 -7.39 10.52
CA MET A 1 7.21 -7.76 11.89
C MET A 1 6.01 -8.72 11.94
N SER A 2 5.27 -8.97 10.85
CA SER A 2 4.10 -9.90 10.87
C SER A 2 4.43 -11.38 11.06
N ARG A 3 5.61 -11.87 10.66
CA ARG A 3 6.00 -13.27 10.88
C ARG A 3 6.13 -13.61 12.37
N MET A 4 6.64 -12.68 13.20
CA MET A 4 6.70 -12.86 14.65
C MET A 4 5.30 -12.91 15.26
N VAL A 5 4.41 -12.01 14.83
CA VAL A 5 3.01 -11.94 15.31
C VAL A 5 2.25 -13.23 14.98
N LEU A 6 2.52 -13.84 13.83
CA LEU A 6 1.93 -15.10 13.40
C LEU A 6 2.68 -16.35 13.91
N ASN A 7 3.71 -16.17 14.74
CA ASN A 7 4.60 -17.24 15.22
C ASN A 7 5.17 -18.13 14.09
N VAL A 8 5.45 -17.54 12.93
CA VAL A 8 6.00 -18.21 11.75
C VAL A 8 7.52 -18.08 11.75
N THR A 9 8.22 -19.21 11.75
CA THR A 9 9.68 -19.22 11.57
C THR A 9 10.05 -19.02 10.10
N TRP A 10 11.18 -18.36 9.84
CA TRP A 10 11.66 -18.11 8.47
C TRP A 10 11.96 -19.40 7.68
N ARG A 11 12.25 -20.50 8.39
CA ARG A 11 12.59 -21.82 7.82
C ARG A 11 11.43 -22.47 7.07
N VAL A 12 10.20 -22.03 7.33
CA VAL A 12 8.99 -22.56 6.66
C VAL A 12 8.86 -22.03 5.22
N HIS A 13 9.68 -21.05 4.82
CA HIS A 13 9.69 -20.49 3.46
C HIS A 13 8.29 -20.10 2.92
N LEU A 14 7.42 -19.60 3.81
CA LEU A 14 6.06 -19.19 3.42
C LEU A 14 6.08 -18.03 2.43
N THR A 15 5.29 -18.18 1.37
CA THR A 15 5.02 -17.14 0.38
C THR A 15 4.25 -15.96 0.99
N ILE A 16 4.32 -14.79 0.35
CA ILE A 16 3.58 -13.60 0.78
C ILE A 16 2.06 -13.87 0.83
N LYS A 17 1.53 -14.60 -0.15
CA LYS A 17 0.11 -14.97 -0.21
C LYS A 17 -0.31 -15.84 0.98
N GLN A 18 0.53 -16.80 1.37
CA GLN A 18 0.28 -17.64 2.55
C GLN A 18 0.36 -16.86 3.85
N LEU A 19 1.26 -15.86 3.94
CA LEU A 19 1.46 -15.11 5.17
C LEU A 19 0.36 -14.08 5.44
N TYR A 20 -0.14 -13.42 4.38
CA TYR A 20 -1.07 -12.30 4.51
C TYR A 20 -2.50 -12.64 4.05
N GLN A 21 -2.70 -13.81 3.44
CA GLN A 21 -4.02 -14.29 2.98
C GLN A 21 -4.78 -13.20 2.21
N ASP A 22 -5.89 -12.73 2.78
CA ASP A 22 -6.83 -11.78 2.17
C ASP A 22 -6.53 -10.31 2.51
N LEU A 23 -5.45 -10.02 3.24
CA LEU A 23 -5.04 -8.64 3.48
C LEU A 23 -4.64 -7.99 2.16
N LEU A 24 -5.36 -6.91 1.83
CA LEU A 24 -5.00 -5.99 0.77
C LEU A 24 -3.54 -5.58 0.91
N LYS A 25 -2.83 -5.58 -0.21
CA LYS A 25 -1.45 -5.11 -0.22
C LYS A 25 -1.43 -3.64 0.18
N VAL A 26 -0.41 -3.24 0.93
CA VAL A 26 -0.21 -1.84 1.30
C VAL A 26 -0.24 -0.95 0.05
N THR A 27 0.30 -1.44 -1.07
CA THR A 27 0.27 -0.78 -2.37
C THR A 27 -1.14 -0.48 -2.87
N GLU A 28 -2.08 -1.42 -2.75
CA GLU A 28 -3.48 -1.23 -3.16
C GLU A 28 -4.15 -0.17 -2.29
N LYS A 29 -3.90 -0.19 -0.99
CA LYS A 29 -4.41 0.83 -0.06
C LYS A 29 -3.84 2.22 -0.37
N ILE A 30 -2.56 2.32 -0.73
CA ILE A 30 -1.93 3.58 -1.16
C ILE A 30 -2.55 4.05 -2.47
N GLN A 31 -2.71 3.17 -3.46
CA GLN A 31 -3.30 3.49 -4.75
C GLN A 31 -4.74 4.01 -4.60
N GLN A 32 -5.56 3.34 -3.80
CA GLN A 32 -6.93 3.78 -3.50
C GLN A 32 -6.96 5.19 -2.89
N ARG A 33 -6.04 5.50 -1.97
CA ARG A 33 -5.94 6.83 -1.36
C ARG A 33 -5.49 7.90 -2.37
N ARG A 34 -4.51 7.58 -3.22
CA ARG A 34 -4.06 8.48 -4.31
C ARG A 34 -5.21 8.79 -5.26
N MET A 35 -5.95 7.77 -5.70
CA MET A 35 -7.10 7.93 -6.61
C MET A 35 -8.18 8.85 -6.05
N ARG A 36 -8.44 8.80 -4.74
CA ARG A 36 -9.46 9.66 -4.11
C ARG A 36 -9.14 11.16 -4.23
N ILE A 37 -7.86 11.52 -4.26
CA ILE A 37 -7.45 12.93 -4.29
C ILE A 37 -6.90 13.37 -5.66
N ALA A 38 -6.59 12.43 -6.57
CA ALA A 38 -6.02 12.72 -7.88
C ALA A 38 -6.86 13.74 -8.68
N GLY A 39 -8.20 13.66 -8.60
CA GLY A 39 -9.08 14.61 -9.27
C GLY A 39 -9.01 16.03 -8.70
N HIS A 40 -8.68 16.21 -7.42
CA HIS A 40 -8.37 17.52 -6.84
C HIS A 40 -7.02 18.02 -7.37
N CYS A 41 -5.99 17.18 -7.32
CA CYS A 41 -4.65 17.51 -7.77
C CYS A 41 -4.57 17.94 -9.24
N ILE A 42 -5.34 17.30 -10.14
CA ILE A 42 -5.38 17.68 -11.56
C ILE A 42 -5.96 19.10 -11.77
N ARG A 43 -6.84 19.56 -10.89
CA ARG A 43 -7.45 20.90 -10.95
C ARG A 43 -6.62 21.98 -10.25
N HIS A 44 -5.75 21.57 -9.32
CA HIS A 44 -4.94 22.43 -8.47
C HIS A 44 -3.47 21.99 -8.46
N LEU A 45 -2.79 22.15 -9.60
CA LEU A 45 -1.41 21.70 -9.80
C LEU A 45 -0.39 22.47 -8.95
N GLU A 46 -0.77 23.62 -8.39
CA GLU A 46 0.01 24.46 -7.50
C GLU A 46 0.25 23.83 -6.12
N GLU A 47 -0.54 22.82 -5.72
CA GLU A 47 -0.38 22.18 -4.42
C GLU A 47 0.84 21.25 -4.37
N SER A 48 1.59 21.30 -3.28
CA SER A 48 2.77 20.44 -3.06
C SER A 48 2.44 18.94 -3.07
N VAL A 49 1.20 18.59 -2.69
CA VAL A 49 0.71 17.21 -2.67
C VAL A 49 0.62 16.59 -4.08
N CYS A 50 0.48 17.42 -5.13
CA CYS A 50 0.38 16.97 -6.52
C CYS A 50 1.66 16.25 -6.96
N GLN A 51 2.83 16.70 -6.51
CA GLN A 51 4.11 16.05 -6.80
C GLN A 51 4.18 14.62 -6.25
N LEU A 52 3.50 14.35 -5.14
CA LEU A 52 3.46 13.01 -4.54
C LEU A 52 2.38 12.13 -5.15
N VAL A 53 1.21 12.70 -5.47
CA VAL A 53 0.05 11.94 -5.93
C VAL A 53 0.03 11.67 -7.43
N LEU A 54 0.64 12.55 -8.23
CA LEU A 54 0.69 12.42 -9.70
C LEU A 54 2.02 11.84 -10.23
N TRP A 55 2.96 11.48 -9.35
CA TRP A 55 4.22 10.83 -9.69
C TRP A 55 4.08 9.32 -9.97
#